data_AF-J9EV65-F1
#
_entry.id   AF-J9EV65-F1
#
_cell.length_a   1.000
_cell.length_b   1.000
_cell.length_c   1.000
_cell.angle_alpha   90.00
_cell.angle_beta   90.00
_cell.angle_gamma   90.00
#
_symmetry.space_group_name_H-M   'P 1'
#
loop_
_entity.id
_entity.type
_entity.pdbx_description
1 polymer ?
#
loop_
_entity_poly.entity_id
_entity_poly.type
_entity_poly.pdbx_seq_one_letter_code
_entity_poly.pdbx_strand_id
1 'polypeptide(L)'
;QVPLFRNPKIQHDSSSFRYQIDILIVADYSVYTSFMHIVRDDEYSALSATNDYLYAIFEQVRSIYDGNGLSENVPVTLNLASTMTIIREDDCPFAPFLKQTELNNWKMQR
;
A
#
# COMPACT_ATOMS: atom_id res chain seq x y z
N GLN A 1 -19.46 3.68 14.30
CA GLN A 1 -18.30 2.89 14.76
C GLN A 1 -17.88 1.99 13.62
N VAL A 2 -16.74 2.29 12.99
CA VAL A 2 -16.16 1.46 11.93
C VAL A 2 -15.35 0.37 12.63
N PRO A 3 -15.56 -0.94 12.38
CA PRO A 3 -14.83 -1.97 13.11
C PRO A 3 -13.37 -1.98 12.65
N LEU A 4 -12.47 -1.50 13.51
CA LEU A 4 -11.04 -1.75 13.40
C LEU A 4 -10.83 -3.26 13.60
N PHE A 5 -10.31 -3.90 12.55
CA PHE A 5 -9.64 -5.21 12.53
C PHE A 5 -10.00 -6.16 13.69
N ARG A 6 -11.03 -7.00 13.50
CA ARG A 6 -11.20 -8.19 14.34
C ARG A 6 -10.05 -9.14 14.05
N ASN A 7 -9.09 -9.22 14.97
CA ASN A 7 -8.07 -10.26 14.97
C ASN A 7 -8.74 -11.59 15.39
N PRO A 8 -9.01 -12.54 14.48
CA PRO A 8 -9.65 -13.79 14.84
C PRO A 8 -8.62 -14.59 15.65
N LYS A 9 -9.02 -15.04 16.85
CA LYS A 9 -8.21 -15.93 17.67
C LYS A 9 -7.73 -17.09 16.80
N ILE A 10 -6.41 -17.22 16.66
CA ILE A 10 -5.75 -18.31 15.95
C ILE A 10 -6.15 -19.61 16.67
N GLN A 11 -7.15 -20.30 16.13
CA GLN A 11 -7.48 -21.66 16.55
C GLN A 11 -6.41 -22.57 15.95
N HIS A 12 -5.59 -23.15 16.83
CA HIS A 12 -4.63 -24.19 16.50
C HIS A 12 -5.42 -25.46 16.15
N ASP A 13 -5.81 -25.59 14.89
CA ASP A 13 -6.22 -26.87 14.33
C ASP A 13 -5.03 -27.44 13.54
N SER A 14 -4.77 -28.74 13.67
CA SER A 14 -3.60 -29.44 13.10
C SER A 14 -3.62 -29.59 11.56
N SER A 15 -4.38 -28.75 10.89
CA SER A 15 -4.38 -28.59 9.43
C SER A 15 -3.35 -27.51 9.06
N SER A 16 -2.61 -27.73 7.96
CA SER A 16 -1.51 -26.87 7.46
C SER A 16 -1.68 -25.39 7.84
N PHE A 17 -0.77 -24.83 8.64
CA PHE A 17 -0.75 -23.40 8.93
C PHE A 17 -0.78 -22.61 7.63
N ARG A 18 -1.70 -21.63 7.54
CA ARG A 18 -1.78 -20.68 6.44
C ARG A 18 -1.85 -19.29 7.01
N TYR A 19 -1.02 -18.40 6.50
CA TYR A 19 -1.09 -16.99 6.85
C TYR A 19 -2.01 -16.27 5.89
N GLN A 20 -2.90 -15.44 6.43
CA GLN A 20 -3.70 -14.51 5.65
C GLN A 20 -3.27 -13.10 6.01
N ILE A 21 -2.92 -12.29 5.00
CA ILE A 21 -2.49 -10.91 5.16
C ILE A 21 -3.43 -10.03 4.36
N ASP A 22 -4.14 -9.16 5.06
CA ASP A 22 -4.99 -8.14 4.44
C ASP A 22 -4.19 -6.84 4.30
N ILE A 23 -4.04 -6.37 3.06
CA ILE A 23 -3.16 -5.25 2.69
C ILE A 23 -4.00 -4.01 2.37
N LEU A 24 -3.66 -2.87 2.98
CA LEU A 24 -4.06 -1.55 2.52
C LEU A 24 -2.90 -0.93 1.76
N ILE A 25 -3.09 -0.62 0.48
CA ILE A 25 -2.07 0.08 -0.31
C ILE A 25 -2.42 1.57 -0.37
N VAL A 26 -1.45 2.43 -0.05
CA VAL A 26 -1.63 3.87 -0.03
C VAL A 26 -0.72 4.52 -1.07
N ALA A 27 -1.30 5.25 -2.03
CA ALA A 27 -0.57 6.19 -2.87
C ALA A 27 -0.45 7.53 -2.13
N ASP A 28 0.77 8.04 -2.02
CA ASP A 28 0.98 9.39 -1.52
C ASP A 28 0.60 10.45 -2.58
N TYR A 29 0.70 11.72 -2.17
CA TYR A 29 0.38 12.86 -3.04
C TYR A 29 1.28 12.93 -4.29
N SER A 30 2.53 12.46 -4.20
CA SER A 30 3.48 12.49 -5.33
C SER A 30 3.10 11.50 -6.44
N VAL A 31 2.58 10.33 -6.05
CA VAL A 31 2.05 9.35 -7.01
C VAL A 31 0.79 9.89 -7.69
N TYR A 32 -0.15 10.46 -6.93
CA TYR A 32 -1.37 11.06 -7.48
C TYR A 32 -1.07 12.20 -8.48
N THR A 33 -0.17 13.12 -8.10
CA THR A 33 0.23 14.25 -8.96
C THR A 33 0.96 13.80 -10.24
N SER A 34 1.73 12.70 -10.16
CA SER A 34 2.32 12.11 -11.37
C SER A 34 1.24 11.67 -12.37
N PHE A 35 0.15 11.06 -11.90
CA PHE A 35 -0.97 10.70 -12.76
C PHE A 35 -1.77 11.91 -13.24
N MET A 36 -1.93 12.95 -12.41
CA MET A 36 -2.51 14.24 -12.85
C MET A 36 -1.80 14.78 -14.09
N HIS A 37 -0.46 14.79 -14.10
CA HIS A 37 0.30 15.23 -15.25
C HIS A 37 0.10 14.36 -16.50
N ILE A 38 -0.02 13.04 -16.34
CA ILE A 38 -0.25 12.10 -17.44
C ILE A 38 -1.62 12.33 -18.09
N VAL A 39 -2.64 12.55 -17.28
CA VAL A 39 -4.03 12.69 -17.74
C VAL A 39 -4.45 14.14 -17.98
N ARG A 40 -3.49 15.07 -18.03
CA ARG A 40 -3.70 16.50 -18.32
C ARG A 40 -4.63 17.19 -17.32
N ASP A 41 -4.33 17.00 -16.04
CA ASP A 41 -4.98 17.63 -14.90
C ASP A 41 -6.47 17.29 -14.71
N ASP A 42 -6.94 16.18 -15.31
CA ASP A 42 -8.27 15.64 -15.04
C ASP A 42 -8.28 14.84 -13.72
N GLU A 43 -8.81 15.43 -12.65
CA GLU A 43 -8.78 14.85 -11.30
C GLU A 43 -9.42 13.45 -11.23
N TYR A 44 -10.52 13.25 -11.96
CA TYR A 44 -11.23 11.97 -11.99
C TYR A 44 -10.38 10.88 -12.65
N SER A 45 -9.83 11.15 -13.83
CA SER A 45 -8.95 10.22 -14.55
C SER A 45 -7.67 9.96 -13.77
N ALA A 46 -7.10 10.97 -13.09
CA ALA A 46 -5.91 10.80 -12.28
C ALA A 46 -6.15 9.87 -11.09
N LEU A 47 -7.27 10.06 -10.38
CA LEU A 47 -7.66 9.18 -9.28
C LEU A 47 -7.92 7.75 -9.75
N SER A 48 -8.64 7.59 -10.88
CA SER A 48 -8.89 6.28 -11.48
C SER A 48 -7.58 5.59 -11.87
N ALA A 49 -6.71 6.26 -12.61
CA ALA A 49 -5.44 5.73 -13.06
C ALA A 49 -4.51 5.37 -11.89
N THR A 50 -4.51 6.19 -10.83
CA THR A 50 -3.75 5.89 -9.60
C THR A 50 -4.28 4.62 -8.94
N ASN A 51 -5.60 4.48 -8.78
CA ASN A 51 -6.19 3.29 -8.18
C ASN A 51 -5.94 2.02 -9.02
N ASP A 52 -6.05 2.12 -10.35
CA ASP A 52 -5.74 1.02 -11.27
C ASP A 52 -4.28 0.60 -11.16
N TYR A 53 -3.36 1.57 -11.04
CA TYR A 53 -1.95 1.31 -10.83
C TYR A 53 -1.68 0.58 -9.50
N LEU A 54 -2.30 1.00 -8.40
CA LEU A 54 -2.16 0.33 -7.10
C LEU A 54 -2.71 -1.10 -7.12
N TYR A 55 -3.84 -1.30 -7.81
CA TYR A 55 -4.41 -2.64 -8.00
C TYR A 55 -3.46 -3.53 -8.81
N ALA A 56 -2.88 -3.00 -9.90
CA ALA A 56 -1.90 -3.73 -10.70
C ALA A 56 -0.68 -4.13 -9.88
N ILE A 57 -0.14 -3.23 -9.04
CA ILE A 57 0.96 -3.57 -8.11
C ILE A 57 0.54 -4.70 -7.17
N PHE A 58 -0.65 -4.60 -6.57
CA PHE A 58 -1.13 -5.64 -5.67
C PHE A 58 -1.18 -7.00 -6.36
N GLU A 59 -1.75 -7.09 -7.56
CA GLU A 59 -1.85 -8.36 -8.28
C GLU A 59 -0.47 -8.93 -8.64
N GLN A 60 0.51 -8.08 -8.97
CA GLN A 60 1.90 -8.53 -9.17
C GLN A 60 2.52 -9.07 -7.88
N VAL A 61 2.37 -8.35 -6.76
CA VAL A 61 2.87 -8.81 -5.45
C VAL A 61 2.19 -10.11 -5.05
N ARG A 62 0.85 -10.18 -5.16
CA ARG A 62 0.07 -11.39 -4.90
C ARG A 62 0.60 -12.56 -5.73
N SER A 63 0.81 -12.38 -7.04
CA SER A 63 1.33 -13.43 -7.92
C SER A 63 2.73 -13.90 -7.51
N ILE A 64 3.58 -13.05 -6.94
CA ILE A 64 4.91 -13.45 -6.46
C ILE A 64 4.79 -14.34 -5.22
N TYR A 65 3.84 -14.05 -4.32
CA TYR A 65 3.62 -14.84 -3.11
C TYR A 65 2.69 -16.05 -3.33
N ASP A 66 1.89 -16.04 -4.40
CA ASP A 66 1.04 -17.15 -4.82
C ASP A 66 1.90 -18.25 -5.47
N GLY A 67 2.52 -19.07 -4.62
CA GLY A 67 3.43 -20.15 -5.02
C GLY A 67 4.77 -20.14 -4.31
N ASN A 68 5.15 -19.00 -3.71
CA ASN A 68 6.33 -18.89 -2.85
C ASN A 68 5.87 -18.77 -1.39
N GLY A 69 5.98 -19.86 -0.63
CA GLY A 69 5.74 -19.78 0.80
C GLY A 69 6.71 -18.80 1.47
N LEU A 70 6.24 -18.07 2.48
CA LEU A 70 7.18 -17.46 3.44
C LEU A 70 7.89 -18.60 4.16
N SER A 71 9.14 -18.34 4.60
CA SER A 71 10.02 -19.21 5.40
C SER A 71 9.34 -20.51 5.87
N GLU A 72 9.86 -21.67 5.44
CA GLU A 72 9.34 -23.02 5.75
C GLU A 72 8.17 -23.51 4.87
N ASN A 73 7.99 -22.96 3.66
CA ASN A 73 6.93 -23.36 2.71
C ASN A 73 5.51 -23.20 3.27
N VAL A 74 5.32 -22.29 4.23
CA VAL A 74 4.00 -22.01 4.78
C VAL A 74 3.22 -21.20 3.73
N PRO A 75 2.05 -21.68 3.25
CA PRO A 75 1.28 -20.94 2.27
C PRO A 75 0.80 -19.61 2.85
N VAL A 76 0.95 -18.55 2.06
CA VAL A 76 0.50 -17.20 2.41
C VAL A 76 -0.53 -16.76 1.40
N THR A 77 -1.66 -16.25 1.88
CA THR A 77 -2.68 -15.62 1.05
C THR A 77 -2.66 -14.13 1.31
N LEU A 78 -2.41 -13.35 0.26
CA LEU A 78 -2.51 -11.90 0.29
C LEU A 78 -3.89 -11.48 -0.23
N ASN A 79 -4.58 -10.64 0.53
CA ASN A 79 -5.83 -10.01 0.10
C ASN A 79 -5.65 -8.49 0.07
N LEU A 80 -6.25 -7.84 -0.91
CA LEU A 80 -6.35 -6.40 -0.93
C LEU A 80 -7.57 -5.99 -0.10
N ALA A 81 -7.33 -5.37 1.04
CA ALA A 81 -8.38 -4.82 1.89
C ALA A 81 -9.00 -3.56 1.25
N SER A 82 -8.15 -2.68 0.74
CA SER A 82 -8.53 -1.47 0.00
C SER A 82 -7.29 -0.83 -0.64
N THR A 83 -7.52 0.09 -1.56
CA THR A 83 -6.55 1.13 -1.92
C THR A 83 -6.96 2.45 -1.28
N MET A 84 -6.00 3.36 -1.12
CA MET A 84 -6.23 4.73 -0.69
C MET A 84 -5.29 5.65 -1.46
N THR A 85 -5.84 6.71 -2.03
CA THR A 85 -5.04 7.72 -2.74
C THR A 85 -5.12 9.03 -1.99
N ILE A 86 -3.95 9.58 -1.63
CA ILE A 86 -3.85 10.88 -0.96
C ILE A 86 -3.90 11.97 -2.03
N ILE A 87 -5.03 12.69 -2.07
CA ILE A 87 -5.30 13.73 -3.08
C ILE A 87 -4.78 15.11 -2.61
N ARG A 88 -4.69 15.35 -1.31
CA ARG A 88 -4.17 16.61 -0.74
C ARG A 88 -2.79 16.38 -0.13
N GLU A 89 -1.83 17.26 -0.43
CA GLU A 89 -0.48 17.16 0.12
C GLU A 89 -0.47 17.10 1.66
N ASP A 90 -1.32 17.90 2.29
CA ASP A 90 -1.43 18.01 3.75
C ASP A 90 -1.99 16.75 4.43
N ASP A 91 -2.68 15.88 3.68
CA ASP A 91 -3.21 14.61 4.20
C ASP A 91 -2.17 13.49 4.15
N CYS A 92 -0.99 13.74 3.58
CA CYS A 92 0.05 12.72 3.47
C CYS A 92 0.63 12.40 4.86
N PRO A 93 0.42 11.18 5.38
CA PRO A 93 0.87 10.82 6.73
C PRO A 93 2.40 10.86 6.87
N PHE A 94 3.12 10.82 5.75
CA PHE A 94 4.58 10.83 5.69
C PHE A 94 5.18 12.21 5.37
N ALA A 95 4.37 13.22 5.04
CA ALA A 95 4.88 14.56 4.70
C ALA A 95 5.80 15.17 5.78
N PRO A 96 5.53 15.04 7.09
CA PRO A 96 6.44 15.54 8.12
C PRO A 96 7.80 14.83 8.12
N PHE A 97 7.82 13.51 7.86
CA PHE A 97 9.03 12.70 7.87
C PHE A 97 9.90 12.96 6.63
N LEU A 98 9.29 13.15 5.46
CA LEU A 98 9.99 13.48 4.21
C LEU A 98 10.69 14.85 4.33
N LYS A 99 9.99 15.87 4.84
CA LYS A 99 10.54 17.22 5.08
C LYS A 99 11.73 17.20 6.05
N GLN A 100 11.68 16.36 7.08
CA GLN A 100 12.79 16.16 8.02
C GLN A 100 14.03 15.54 7.34
N THR A 101 13.80 14.58 6.45
CA THR A 101 14.87 13.85 5.74
C THR A 101 15.59 14.77 4.75
N GLU A 102 14.85 15.59 4.00
CA GLU A 102 15.43 16.62 3.14
C GLU A 102 16.27 17.61 3.95
N LEU A 103 15.73 18.14 5.06
CA LEU A 103 16.48 19.04 5.95
C LEU A 103 17.78 18.43 6.49
N ASN A 104 17.78 17.14 6.79
CA ASN A 104 18.96 16.42 7.27
C ASN A 104 20.00 16.23 6.16
N ASN A 105 19.56 15.90 4.94
CA ASN A 105 20.46 15.77 3.77
C ASN A 105 21.14 17.11 3.42
N TRP A 106 20.41 18.22 3.51
CA TRP A 106 20.96 19.57 3.33
C TRP A 106 21.98 19.98 4.40
N LYS A 107 21.88 19.44 5.62
CA LYS A 107 22.85 19.67 6.70
C LYS A 107 24.13 18.83 6.54
N MET A 108 24.07 17.68 5.87
CA MET A 108 25.25 16.84 5.62
C MET A 108 26.08 17.28 4.41
N GLN A 109 25.51 18.10 3.51
CA GLN A 109 26.20 18.66 2.35
C GLN A 109 26.96 19.98 2.64
N ARG A 110 27.09 20.37 3.92
CA ARG A 110 27.73 21.61 4.37
C ARG A 110 28.93 21.36 5.27
#